data_AF-A0A946G8P9-F1
#
_entry.id   AF-A0A946G8P9-F1
#
_cell.length_a   1.000
_cell.length_b   1.000
_cell.length_c   1.000
_cell.angle_alpha   90.00
_cell.angle_beta   90.00
_cell.angle_gamma   90.00
#
_symmetry.space_group_name_H-M   'P 1'
#
loop_
_entity.id
_entity.type
_entity.pdbx_description
1 polymer ?
#
loop_
_entity_poly.entity_id
_entity_poly.type
_entity_poly.pdbx_seq_one_letter_code
_entity_poly.pdbx_strand_id
1 'polypeptide(L)'
;PSIKAHKLPQKALTVPIMCNLGTKEGVTIKTGRFSKVWPANEVFFDTLSKEDGQIAYAVDPLTSHECGNQRYLAIPWFDTCLKLRLPKTSAPQLVEINSKNSACLRYQVGDRKIWLPSPDIKKKWLAYIKNTEIPDNSPPPQPTDLKVDGSTLIWKATADLESGLAHFIILRDGKPIATIPEKPLKHFGRPLFQGLQYSDTPIQPLTQMTFSDLNPVLGVNHKYRVIAVNTVGLKSEKN
;
A
#
# COMPACT_ATOMS: atom_id res chain seq x y z
N PRO A 1 12.24 -14.23 -23.15
CA PRO A 1 12.40 -15.29 -22.12
C PRO A 1 11.10 -16.10 -21.97
N SER A 2 11.13 -17.40 -22.26
CA SER A 2 10.01 -18.30 -21.98
C SER A 2 10.06 -18.74 -20.50
N ILE A 3 8.93 -18.67 -19.80
CA ILE A 3 8.80 -19.19 -18.43
C ILE A 3 9.04 -20.69 -18.48
N LYS A 4 10.05 -21.19 -17.75
CA LYS A 4 10.34 -22.63 -17.65
C LYS A 4 9.43 -23.24 -16.59
N ALA A 5 8.97 -24.47 -16.83
CA ALA A 5 8.23 -25.22 -15.81
C ALA A 5 9.17 -25.55 -14.64
N HIS A 6 8.74 -25.21 -13.42
CA HIS A 6 9.45 -25.54 -12.18
C HIS A 6 8.58 -26.47 -11.34
N LYS A 7 9.18 -27.56 -10.82
CA LYS A 7 8.51 -28.39 -9.82
C LYS A 7 8.54 -27.66 -8.48
N LEU A 8 7.38 -27.40 -7.90
CA LEU A 8 7.28 -26.82 -6.58
C LEU A 8 7.51 -27.91 -5.53
N PRO A 9 8.43 -27.71 -4.57
CA PRO A 9 8.60 -28.67 -3.48
C PRO A 9 7.36 -28.64 -2.59
N GLN A 10 7.00 -29.78 -1.98
CA GLN A 10 5.84 -29.89 -1.08
C GLN A 10 5.87 -28.86 0.07
N LYS A 11 7.07 -28.52 0.58
CA LYS A 11 7.22 -27.48 1.60
C LYS A 11 6.81 -26.08 1.14
N ALA A 12 6.77 -25.80 -0.17
CA ALA A 12 6.29 -24.52 -0.68
C ALA A 12 4.78 -24.33 -0.45
N LEU A 13 4.03 -25.41 -0.27
CA LEU A 13 2.58 -25.34 0.01
C LEU A 13 2.26 -24.69 1.35
N THR A 14 3.23 -24.58 2.27
CA THR A 14 3.07 -23.93 3.58
C THR A 14 3.44 -22.44 3.57
N VAL A 15 3.87 -21.93 2.40
CA VAL A 15 4.24 -20.53 2.21
C VAL A 15 3.03 -19.78 1.66
N PRO A 16 2.51 -18.78 2.39
CA PRO A 16 1.49 -17.89 1.86
C PRO A 16 1.96 -17.18 0.59
N ILE A 17 1.12 -17.19 -0.44
CA ILE A 17 1.40 -16.55 -1.73
C ILE A 17 0.22 -15.68 -2.13
N MET A 18 0.50 -14.45 -2.57
CA MET A 18 -0.46 -13.57 -3.21
C MET A 18 0.05 -13.21 -4.61
N CYS A 19 -0.65 -13.66 -5.64
CA CYS A 19 -0.42 -13.26 -7.02
C CYS A 19 -0.97 -11.83 -7.24
N ASN A 20 -0.08 -10.84 -7.36
CA ASN A 20 -0.44 -9.44 -7.57
C ASN A 20 -0.12 -9.02 -9.00
N LEU A 21 -1.09 -8.43 -9.68
CA LEU A 21 -0.96 -7.92 -11.06
C LEU A 21 -2.05 -6.89 -11.35
N GLY A 22 -1.85 -6.08 -12.38
CA GLY A 22 -2.87 -5.21 -12.95
C GLY A 22 -3.76 -5.94 -13.96
N THR A 23 -5.01 -5.48 -14.07
CA THR A 23 -5.99 -6.03 -15.01
C THR A 23 -5.51 -5.99 -16.46
N LYS A 24 -4.69 -4.99 -16.80
CA LYS A 24 -4.13 -4.83 -18.16
C LYS A 24 -3.04 -5.85 -18.49
N GLU A 25 -2.63 -6.70 -17.55
CA GLU A 25 -1.62 -7.74 -17.74
C GLU A 25 -2.24 -9.10 -18.14
N GLY A 26 -3.15 -9.10 -19.11
CA GLY A 26 -3.79 -10.33 -19.59
C GLY A 26 -5.15 -10.64 -18.99
N VAL A 27 -5.67 -9.87 -18.03
CA VAL A 27 -7.05 -10.04 -17.53
C VAL A 27 -8.03 -9.37 -18.50
N THR A 28 -7.85 -8.08 -18.79
CA THR A 28 -8.68 -7.30 -19.73
C THR A 28 -7.99 -7.06 -21.07
N ILE A 29 -6.69 -6.77 -21.08
CA ILE A 29 -5.92 -6.61 -22.32
C ILE A 29 -5.24 -7.94 -22.68
N LYS A 30 -5.74 -8.60 -23.72
CA LYS A 30 -5.28 -9.95 -24.15
C LYS A 30 -4.13 -9.93 -25.17
N THR A 31 -3.59 -8.76 -25.50
CA THR A 31 -2.51 -8.59 -26.48
C THR A 31 -1.33 -7.78 -25.93
N GLY A 32 -0.20 -7.80 -26.62
CA GLY A 32 0.98 -7.02 -26.24
C GLY A 32 1.86 -7.70 -25.19
N ARG A 33 2.90 -6.98 -24.75
CA ARG A 33 4.03 -7.55 -23.97
C ARG A 33 3.63 -8.24 -22.66
N PHE A 34 2.54 -7.81 -22.04
CA PHE A 34 2.10 -8.29 -20.72
C PHE A 34 0.85 -9.16 -20.73
N SER A 35 0.29 -9.44 -21.91
CA SER A 35 -0.92 -10.27 -22.07
C SER A 35 -0.82 -11.69 -21.51
N LYS A 36 0.39 -12.19 -21.31
CA LYS A 36 0.65 -13.56 -20.83
C LYS A 36 0.80 -13.66 -19.31
N VAL A 37 0.81 -12.55 -18.57
CA VAL A 37 1.04 -12.59 -17.11
C VAL A 37 -0.14 -13.24 -16.39
N TRP A 38 -1.37 -12.83 -16.68
CA TRP A 38 -2.55 -13.45 -16.07
C TRP A 38 -2.69 -14.94 -16.40
N PRO A 39 -2.64 -15.39 -17.69
CA PRO A 39 -2.67 -16.82 -17.99
C PRO A 39 -1.60 -17.64 -17.27
N ALA A 40 -0.38 -17.09 -17.13
CA ALA A 40 0.68 -17.77 -16.38
C ALA A 40 0.37 -17.85 -14.88
N ASN A 41 -0.21 -16.79 -14.29
CA ASN A 41 -0.66 -16.80 -12.90
C ASN A 41 -1.84 -17.75 -12.67
N GLU A 42 -2.76 -17.92 -13.63
CA GLU A 42 -3.84 -18.90 -13.54
C GLU A 42 -3.29 -20.32 -13.42
N VAL A 43 -2.34 -20.69 -14.29
CA VAL A 43 -1.68 -22.02 -14.23
C VAL A 43 -0.97 -22.22 -12.89
N PHE A 44 -0.24 -21.22 -12.41
CA PHE A 44 0.47 -21.28 -11.13
C PHE A 44 -0.50 -21.38 -9.94
N PHE A 45 -1.55 -20.56 -9.94
CA PHE A 45 -2.60 -20.55 -8.94
C PHE A 45 -3.33 -21.90 -8.88
N ASP A 46 -3.79 -22.40 -10.03
CA ASP A 46 -4.57 -23.63 -10.11
C ASP A 46 -3.71 -24.84 -9.70
N THR A 47 -2.41 -24.82 -9.98
CA THR A 47 -1.46 -25.86 -9.54
C THR A 47 -1.35 -25.90 -8.01
N LEU A 48 -1.09 -24.76 -7.38
CA LEU A 48 -0.95 -24.67 -5.93
C LEU A 48 -2.27 -24.91 -5.19
N SER A 49 -3.38 -24.36 -5.72
CA SER A 49 -4.71 -24.49 -5.11
C SER A 49 -5.18 -25.95 -5.10
N LYS A 50 -4.90 -26.74 -6.15
CA LYS A 50 -5.21 -28.18 -6.21
C LYS A 50 -4.49 -29.02 -5.15
N GLU A 51 -3.33 -28.55 -4.68
CA GLU A 51 -2.55 -29.19 -3.62
C GLU A 51 -2.78 -28.54 -2.24
N ASP A 52 -3.90 -27.82 -2.06
CA ASP A 52 -4.23 -27.08 -0.83
C ASP A 52 -3.18 -26.04 -0.39
N GLY A 53 -2.40 -25.51 -1.34
CA GLY A 53 -1.48 -24.39 -1.10
C GLY A 53 -2.19 -23.14 -0.61
N GLN A 54 -1.50 -22.32 0.19
CA GLN A 54 -2.06 -21.07 0.71
C GLN A 54 -1.85 -19.93 -0.27
N ILE A 55 -2.67 -19.92 -1.31
CA ILE A 55 -2.56 -18.99 -2.43
C ILE A 55 -3.84 -18.17 -2.66
N ALA A 56 -3.66 -16.90 -2.99
CA ALA A 56 -4.69 -16.01 -3.50
C ALA A 56 -4.13 -15.18 -4.67
N TYR A 57 -5.01 -14.41 -5.32
CA TYR A 57 -4.63 -13.40 -6.31
C TYR A 57 -5.34 -12.08 -5.98
N ALA A 58 -4.69 -10.95 -6.24
CA ALA A 58 -5.28 -9.61 -6.12
C ALA A 58 -5.00 -8.83 -7.40
N VAL A 59 -6.01 -8.76 -8.27
CA VAL A 59 -5.94 -8.02 -9.53
C VAL A 59 -6.28 -6.55 -9.26
N ASP A 60 -5.38 -5.62 -9.60
CA ASP A 60 -5.68 -4.19 -9.62
C ASP A 60 -6.61 -3.88 -10.81
N PRO A 61 -7.85 -3.40 -10.59
CA PRO A 61 -8.81 -3.16 -11.66
C PRO A 61 -8.52 -1.91 -12.53
N LEU A 62 -7.54 -1.08 -12.19
CA LEU A 62 -7.28 0.22 -12.84
C LEU A 62 -5.97 0.25 -13.63
N THR A 63 -4.98 -0.56 -13.24
CA THR A 63 -3.60 -0.45 -13.75
C THR A 63 -3.10 -1.69 -14.51
N SER A 64 -1.87 -1.61 -15.01
CA SER A 64 -1.05 -2.72 -15.47
C SER A 64 0.00 -3.00 -14.38
N HIS A 65 1.27 -3.17 -14.75
CA HIS A 65 2.40 -3.42 -13.83
C HIS A 65 2.63 -2.35 -12.77
N GLU A 66 1.93 -1.21 -12.86
CA GLU A 66 2.06 -0.14 -11.88
C GLU A 66 1.49 -0.54 -10.51
N CYS A 67 0.40 -1.32 -10.48
CA CYS A 67 -0.24 -1.84 -9.27
C CYS A 67 -0.34 -0.79 -8.13
N GLY A 68 -0.75 0.44 -8.46
CA GLY A 68 -0.38 1.66 -7.72
C GLY A 68 -0.91 1.80 -6.29
N ASN A 69 -1.81 0.94 -5.82
CA ASN A 69 -2.27 0.93 -4.43
C ASN A 69 -2.01 -0.41 -3.73
N GLN A 70 -1.24 -1.32 -4.34
CA GLN A 70 -1.11 -2.69 -3.83
C GLN A 70 -0.52 -2.75 -2.42
N ARG A 71 0.39 -1.82 -2.06
CA ARG A 71 1.05 -1.82 -0.75
C ARG A 71 0.05 -1.79 0.40
N TYR A 72 -1.07 -1.09 0.23
CA TYR A 72 -2.09 -0.93 1.27
C TYR A 72 -2.87 -2.23 1.54
N LEU A 73 -2.81 -3.20 0.61
CA LEU A 73 -3.26 -4.57 0.85
C LEU A 73 -2.10 -5.48 1.28
N ALA A 74 -0.93 -5.33 0.66
CA ALA A 74 0.21 -6.21 0.86
C ALA A 74 0.76 -6.15 2.28
N ILE A 75 0.94 -4.96 2.86
CA ILE A 75 1.45 -4.78 4.23
C ILE A 75 0.55 -5.49 5.25
N PRO A 76 -0.77 -5.19 5.35
CA PRO A 76 -1.61 -5.88 6.33
C PRO A 76 -1.77 -7.38 6.04
N TRP A 77 -1.68 -7.81 4.78
CA TRP A 77 -1.63 -9.23 4.43
C TRP A 77 -0.37 -9.90 5.00
N PHE A 78 0.82 -9.31 4.81
CA PHE A 78 2.07 -9.81 5.38
C PHE A 78 2.04 -9.84 6.90
N ASP A 79 1.55 -8.79 7.55
CA ASP A 79 1.41 -8.74 9.01
C ASP A 79 0.50 -9.85 9.53
N THR A 80 -0.61 -10.11 8.85
CA THR A 80 -1.56 -11.17 9.25
C THR A 80 -0.95 -12.56 9.04
N CYS A 81 -0.27 -12.78 7.91
CA CYS A 81 0.48 -14.01 7.65
C CYS A 81 1.57 -14.22 8.72
N LEU A 82 2.32 -13.18 9.10
CA LEU A 82 3.33 -13.28 10.14
C LEU A 82 2.71 -13.61 11.49
N LYS A 83 1.62 -12.94 11.88
CA LYS A 83 0.88 -13.24 13.13
C LYS A 83 0.43 -14.69 13.21
N LEU A 84 -0.07 -15.27 12.12
CA LEU A 84 -0.43 -16.70 12.07
C LEU A 84 0.77 -17.64 12.27
N ARG A 85 1.97 -17.18 11.87
CA ARG A 85 3.22 -17.94 11.98
C ARG A 85 3.94 -17.75 13.31
N LEU A 86 3.57 -16.75 14.12
CA LEU A 86 4.19 -16.54 15.42
C LEU A 86 3.71 -17.59 16.43
N PRO A 87 4.61 -18.25 17.17
CA PRO A 87 4.23 -19.18 18.22
C PRO A 87 3.61 -18.42 19.41
N LYS A 88 2.68 -19.07 20.14
CA LYS A 88 2.01 -18.46 21.32
C LYS A 88 2.97 -18.17 22.47
N THR A 89 4.06 -18.93 22.54
CA THR A 89 5.16 -18.77 23.50
C THR A 89 6.46 -18.63 22.73
N SER A 90 7.47 -18.01 23.32
CA SER A 90 8.79 -17.86 22.68
C SER A 90 9.33 -19.22 22.23
N ALA A 91 9.58 -19.38 20.93
CA ALA A 91 10.10 -20.60 20.34
C ALA A 91 10.99 -20.25 19.13
N PRO A 92 12.01 -21.08 18.83
CA PRO A 92 12.96 -20.79 17.76
C PRO A 92 12.40 -20.98 16.34
N GLN A 93 11.22 -21.62 16.21
CA GLN A 93 10.60 -21.94 14.93
C GLN A 93 9.24 -21.26 14.77
N LEU A 94 8.98 -20.78 13.57
CA LEU A 94 7.66 -20.26 13.19
C LEU A 94 6.68 -21.41 12.96
N VAL A 95 5.42 -21.19 13.32
CA VAL A 95 4.30 -22.09 13.03
C VAL A 95 4.10 -22.18 11.52
N GLU A 96 4.02 -23.40 11.00
CA GLU A 96 3.66 -23.64 9.60
C GLU A 96 2.18 -23.34 9.38
N ILE A 97 1.86 -22.65 8.28
CA ILE A 97 0.48 -22.55 7.81
C ILE A 97 0.26 -23.75 6.89
N ASN A 98 -0.75 -24.57 7.14
CA ASN A 98 -1.04 -25.76 6.34
C ASN A 98 -2.55 -25.97 6.20
N SER A 99 -2.97 -26.96 5.44
CA SER A 99 -4.39 -27.23 5.20
C SER A 99 -5.19 -27.47 6.48
N LYS A 100 -4.57 -28.04 7.53
CA LYS A 100 -5.26 -28.35 8.80
C LYS A 100 -5.60 -27.11 9.61
N ASN A 101 -4.67 -26.14 9.72
CA ASN A 101 -4.87 -24.94 10.53
C ASN A 101 -5.41 -23.73 9.75
N SER A 102 -5.53 -23.85 8.42
CA SER A 102 -5.90 -22.73 7.53
C SER A 102 -7.14 -23.01 6.66
N ALA A 103 -7.78 -24.17 6.80
CA ALA A 103 -8.95 -24.55 6.00
C ALA A 103 -10.11 -23.53 6.09
N CYS A 104 -10.39 -23.00 7.28
CA CYS A 104 -11.47 -22.02 7.50
C CYS A 104 -11.21 -20.65 6.87
N LEU A 105 -10.01 -20.45 6.31
CA LEU A 105 -9.56 -19.22 5.67
C LEU A 105 -9.59 -19.31 4.15
N ARG A 106 -10.33 -20.29 3.59
CA ARG A 106 -10.57 -20.44 2.16
C ARG A 106 -11.92 -19.86 1.77
N TYR A 107 -11.94 -19.15 0.65
CA TYR A 107 -13.11 -18.43 0.17
C TYR A 107 -13.34 -18.75 -1.31
N GLN A 108 -14.60 -19.02 -1.65
CA GLN A 108 -15.02 -19.22 -3.04
C GLN A 108 -15.10 -17.86 -3.76
N VAL A 109 -14.47 -17.77 -4.94
CA VAL A 109 -14.47 -16.61 -5.83
C VAL A 109 -14.65 -17.13 -7.25
N GLY A 110 -15.87 -16.98 -7.79
CA GLY A 110 -16.24 -17.64 -9.04
C GLY A 110 -16.13 -19.16 -8.92
N ASP A 111 -15.38 -19.78 -9.81
CA ASP A 111 -15.06 -21.20 -9.85
C ASP A 111 -13.86 -21.59 -8.96
N ARG A 112 -13.07 -20.62 -8.49
CA ARG A 112 -11.82 -20.84 -7.73
C ARG A 112 -12.00 -20.66 -6.22
N LYS A 113 -11.16 -21.35 -5.45
CA LYS A 113 -11.00 -21.14 -4.00
C LYS A 113 -9.68 -20.44 -3.71
N ILE A 114 -9.74 -19.25 -3.11
CA ILE A 114 -8.58 -18.49 -2.68
C ILE A 114 -8.37 -18.64 -1.17
N TRP A 115 -7.13 -18.47 -0.71
CA TRP A 115 -6.80 -18.44 0.71
C TRP A 115 -6.44 -17.01 1.16
N LEU A 116 -7.14 -16.49 2.18
CA LEU A 116 -6.82 -15.18 2.77
C LEU A 116 -6.67 -15.31 4.29
N PRO A 117 -5.60 -14.77 4.90
CA PRO A 117 -5.16 -15.10 6.25
C PRO A 117 -6.10 -14.64 7.37
N SER A 118 -7.16 -13.88 7.07
CA SER A 118 -8.21 -13.55 8.04
C SER A 118 -9.48 -13.04 7.34
N PRO A 119 -10.63 -13.01 8.04
CA PRO A 119 -11.83 -12.32 7.55
C PRO A 119 -11.63 -10.81 7.30
N ASP A 120 -10.74 -10.16 8.06
CA ASP A 120 -10.42 -8.73 7.84
C ASP A 120 -9.66 -8.52 6.52
N ILE A 121 -8.66 -9.37 6.26
CA ILE A 121 -7.93 -9.33 4.98
C ILE A 121 -8.85 -9.66 3.81
N LYS A 122 -9.86 -10.53 3.98
CA LYS A 122 -10.91 -10.70 2.97
C LYS A 122 -11.67 -9.41 2.67
N LYS A 123 -12.05 -8.64 3.69
CA LYS A 123 -12.75 -7.35 3.50
C LYS A 123 -11.86 -6.36 2.75
N LYS A 124 -10.58 -6.26 3.12
CA LYS A 124 -9.60 -5.40 2.44
C LYS A 124 -9.36 -5.83 1.01
N TRP A 125 -9.22 -7.13 0.77
CA TRP A 125 -9.08 -7.71 -0.57
C TRP A 125 -10.29 -7.39 -1.45
N LEU A 126 -11.52 -7.56 -0.95
CA LEU A 126 -12.75 -7.22 -1.68
C LEU A 126 -12.81 -5.73 -2.06
N ALA A 127 -12.40 -4.83 -1.16
CA ALA A 127 -12.32 -3.41 -1.47
C ALA A 127 -11.26 -3.13 -2.56
N TYR A 128 -10.08 -3.72 -2.41
CA TYR A 128 -8.97 -3.56 -3.34
C TYR A 128 -9.33 -3.99 -4.77
N ILE A 129 -9.86 -5.19 -4.96
CA ILE A 129 -10.15 -5.71 -6.30
C ILE A 129 -11.31 -4.96 -6.98
N LYS A 130 -12.10 -4.20 -6.22
CA LYS A 130 -13.21 -3.41 -6.73
C LYS A 130 -12.74 -2.10 -7.36
N ASN A 131 -11.90 -1.35 -6.65
CA ASN A 131 -11.50 0.01 -7.07
C ASN A 131 -10.12 0.44 -6.56
N THR A 132 -9.29 -0.50 -6.10
CA THR A 132 -7.97 -0.30 -5.47
C THR A 132 -7.99 0.41 -4.12
N GLU A 133 -9.15 0.77 -3.59
CA GLU A 133 -9.24 1.43 -2.29
C GLU A 133 -9.08 0.43 -1.15
N ILE A 134 -8.39 0.87 -0.10
CA ILE A 134 -8.30 0.15 1.17
C ILE A 134 -8.80 1.13 2.24
N PRO A 135 -9.88 0.80 2.97
CA PRO A 135 -10.36 1.67 4.04
C PRO A 135 -9.29 1.86 5.11
N ASP A 136 -9.07 3.11 5.47
CA ASP A 136 -8.20 3.56 6.55
C ASP A 136 -8.90 4.73 7.26
N ASN A 137 -8.88 4.68 8.59
CA ASN A 137 -9.48 5.68 9.47
C ASN A 137 -8.45 6.24 10.46
N SER A 138 -7.17 5.92 10.28
CA SER A 138 -6.09 6.40 11.13
C SER A 138 -5.55 7.74 10.61
N PRO A 139 -5.31 8.73 11.50
CA PRO A 139 -4.65 9.96 11.11
C PRO A 139 -3.15 9.72 10.87
N PRO A 140 -2.49 10.50 10.00
CA PRO A 140 -1.05 10.40 9.80
C PRO A 140 -0.28 10.87 11.05
N PRO A 141 0.98 10.45 11.22
CA PRO A 141 1.86 10.98 12.25
C PRO A 141 2.02 12.51 12.16
N GLN A 142 2.15 13.17 13.31
CA GLN A 142 2.39 14.61 13.35
C GLN A 142 3.80 14.96 12.81
N PRO A 143 3.94 16.02 11.99
CA PRO A 143 5.24 16.55 11.61
C PRO A 143 6.08 16.96 12.83
N THR A 144 7.39 16.77 12.73
CA THR A 144 8.35 17.07 13.80
C THR A 144 9.47 17.98 13.30
N ASP A 145 10.30 18.45 14.24
CA ASP A 145 11.50 19.25 13.95
C ASP A 145 11.25 20.47 13.04
N LEU A 146 10.11 21.15 13.22
CA LEU A 146 9.84 22.40 12.49
C LEU A 146 10.87 23.46 12.87
N LYS A 147 11.62 23.93 11.88
CA LYS A 147 12.57 25.03 11.97
C LYS A 147 12.11 26.16 11.06
N VAL A 148 12.30 27.39 11.53
CA VAL A 148 11.99 28.62 10.80
C VAL A 148 13.28 29.41 10.68
N ASP A 149 13.71 29.66 9.45
CA ASP A 149 14.87 30.50 9.11
C ASP A 149 14.42 31.63 8.19
N GLY A 150 14.33 32.84 8.74
CA GLY A 150 13.67 33.97 8.08
C GLY A 150 12.21 33.63 7.74
N SER A 151 11.90 33.53 6.45
CA SER A 151 10.58 33.12 5.95
C SER A 151 10.50 31.65 5.53
N THR A 152 11.58 30.89 5.64
CA THR A 152 11.65 29.50 5.20
C THR A 152 11.40 28.54 6.35
N LEU A 153 10.44 27.65 6.16
CA LEU A 153 10.07 26.56 7.04
C LEU A 153 10.68 25.26 6.52
N ILE A 154 11.24 24.47 7.42
CA ILE A 154 11.74 23.11 7.14
C ILE A 154 11.22 22.20 8.24
N TRP A 155 10.69 21.03 7.89
CA TRP A 155 10.19 20.05 8.87
C TRP A 155 10.58 18.63 8.48
N LYS A 156 10.29 17.69 9.38
CA LYS A 156 10.33 16.25 9.11
C LYS A 156 8.95 15.64 9.26
N ALA A 157 8.71 14.53 8.57
CA ALA A 157 7.51 13.73 8.72
C ALA A 157 7.85 12.24 8.62
N THR A 158 7.21 11.45 9.49
CA THR A 158 7.21 9.99 9.38
C THR A 158 6.20 9.57 8.30
N ALA A 159 6.54 8.55 7.52
CA ALA A 159 5.60 8.00 6.54
C ALA A 159 4.35 7.45 7.24
N ASP A 160 3.19 7.74 6.65
CA ASP A 160 1.94 7.04 6.94
C ASP A 160 1.93 5.74 6.11
N LEU A 161 1.90 4.58 6.75
CA LEU A 161 1.98 3.29 6.05
C LEU A 161 0.59 2.79 5.62
N GLU A 162 -0.44 3.25 6.31
CA GLU A 162 -1.83 2.84 6.18
C GLU A 162 -2.50 3.45 4.96
N SER A 163 -2.21 4.73 4.67
CA SER A 163 -2.75 5.44 3.52
C SER A 163 -1.76 6.41 2.86
N GLY A 164 -0.62 6.71 3.48
CA GLY A 164 0.40 7.58 2.89
C GLY A 164 0.07 9.06 2.99
N LEU A 165 1.12 9.88 3.08
CA LEU A 165 1.01 11.34 3.16
C LEU A 165 0.62 11.91 1.79
N ALA A 166 -0.45 12.69 1.74
CA ALA A 166 -0.90 13.39 0.53
C ALA A 166 -0.27 14.79 0.43
N HIS A 167 -0.39 15.58 1.49
CA HIS A 167 0.10 16.95 1.55
C HIS A 167 0.27 17.43 2.99
N PHE A 168 0.84 18.63 3.13
CA PHE A 168 0.96 19.35 4.38
C PHE A 168 0.20 20.67 4.32
N ILE A 169 -0.51 21.04 5.39
CA ILE A 169 -1.11 22.37 5.54
C ILE A 169 -0.17 23.22 6.39
N ILE A 170 0.20 24.39 5.90
CA ILE A 170 1.02 25.37 6.61
C ILE A 170 0.10 26.39 7.26
N LEU A 171 0.27 26.61 8.56
CA LEU A 171 -0.46 27.62 9.31
C LEU A 171 0.49 28.70 9.80
N ARG A 172 0.04 29.95 9.73
CA ARG A 172 0.66 31.12 10.35
C ARG A 172 -0.36 31.76 11.29
N ASP A 173 0.01 31.90 12.56
CA ASP A 173 -0.83 32.45 13.62
C ASP A 173 -2.23 31.81 13.67
N GLY A 174 -2.26 30.48 13.48
CA GLY A 174 -3.48 29.68 13.50
C GLY A 174 -4.31 29.71 12.22
N LYS A 175 -3.90 30.45 11.17
CA LYS A 175 -4.60 30.51 9.88
C LYS A 175 -3.85 29.73 8.80
N PRO A 176 -4.51 28.90 7.99
CA PRO A 176 -3.86 28.22 6.87
C PRO A 176 -3.40 29.24 5.82
N ILE A 177 -2.15 29.13 5.39
CA ILE A 177 -1.55 30.00 4.36
C ILE A 177 -1.09 29.25 3.12
N ALA A 178 -0.88 27.93 3.20
CA ALA A 178 -0.48 27.11 2.06
C ALA A 178 -0.83 25.63 2.25
N THR A 179 -0.85 24.91 1.13
CA THR A 179 -0.90 23.44 1.06
C THR A 179 0.26 22.95 0.20
N ILE A 180 1.04 21.97 0.66
CA ILE A 180 2.27 21.50 0.01
C ILE A 180 2.23 19.97 -0.22
N PRO A 181 2.30 19.49 -1.48
CA PRO A 181 2.23 20.27 -2.70
C PRO A 181 0.83 20.90 -2.89
N GLU A 182 0.76 22.04 -3.57
CA GLU A 182 -0.53 22.69 -3.89
C GLU A 182 -1.35 21.82 -4.84
N LYS A 183 -0.67 21.16 -5.78
CA LYS A 183 -1.25 20.24 -6.75
C LYS A 183 -0.63 18.86 -6.58
N PRO A 184 -1.35 17.89 -6.00
CA PRO A 184 -0.85 16.54 -5.88
C PRO A 184 -0.66 15.89 -7.26
N LEU A 185 0.43 15.15 -7.43
CA LEU A 185 0.65 14.35 -8.62
C LEU A 185 -0.21 13.08 -8.54
N LYS A 186 -1.02 12.84 -9.58
CA LYS A 186 -1.84 11.63 -9.71
C LYS A 186 -1.46 10.90 -10.98
N HIS A 187 -0.62 9.88 -10.85
CA HIS A 187 -0.27 8.98 -11.95
C HIS A 187 -0.91 7.61 -11.73
N PHE A 188 -0.43 6.89 -10.72
CA PHE A 188 -0.88 5.57 -10.35
C PHE A 188 -1.32 5.59 -8.89
N GLY A 189 -2.46 4.99 -8.56
CA GLY A 189 -2.96 4.91 -7.19
C GLY A 189 -3.25 6.26 -6.52
N ARG A 190 -2.93 6.33 -5.22
CA ARG A 190 -3.18 7.49 -4.34
C ARG A 190 -2.21 8.66 -4.63
N PRO A 191 -2.65 9.91 -4.46
CA PRO A 191 -1.83 11.10 -4.73
C PRO A 191 -0.87 11.39 -3.56
N LEU A 192 0.32 10.79 -3.59
CA LEU A 192 1.31 10.92 -2.51
C LEU A 192 2.18 12.18 -2.64
N PHE A 193 2.57 12.74 -1.50
CA PHE A 193 3.49 13.89 -1.39
C PHE A 193 4.83 13.66 -2.12
N GLN A 194 5.38 12.46 -2.00
CA GLN A 194 6.62 12.04 -2.67
C GLN A 194 6.42 11.61 -4.14
N GLY A 195 5.19 11.68 -4.63
CA GLY A 195 4.79 11.07 -5.89
C GLY A 195 4.84 9.53 -5.88
N LEU A 196 4.45 8.93 -7.00
CA LEU A 196 4.47 7.48 -7.18
C LEU A 196 4.87 7.11 -8.61
N GLN A 197 5.95 6.34 -8.74
CA GLN A 197 6.37 5.68 -9.97
C GLN A 197 6.08 4.16 -9.90
N TYR A 198 6.59 3.40 -10.87
CA TYR A 198 6.49 1.94 -10.87
C TYR A 198 7.03 1.32 -9.56
N SER A 199 6.40 0.23 -9.13
CA SER A 199 6.81 -0.56 -7.96
C SER A 199 6.87 0.23 -6.64
N ASP A 200 5.96 1.20 -6.47
CA ASP A 200 5.91 2.09 -5.31
C ASP A 200 7.16 2.96 -5.09
N THR A 201 7.92 3.22 -6.16
CA THR A 201 9.14 4.05 -6.09
C THR A 201 8.77 5.54 -5.99
N PRO A 202 9.33 6.32 -5.04
CA PRO A 202 9.11 7.77 -4.99
C PRO A 202 9.73 8.47 -6.21
N ILE A 203 9.17 9.62 -6.58
CA ILE A 203 9.72 10.43 -7.68
C ILE A 203 11.07 11.02 -7.25
N GLN A 204 12.03 11.07 -8.18
CA GLN A 204 13.34 11.69 -7.99
C GLN A 204 13.42 13.04 -8.73
N PRO A 205 14.07 14.06 -8.15
CA PRO A 205 14.59 14.09 -6.78
C PRO A 205 13.45 14.06 -5.74
N LEU A 206 13.73 13.53 -4.54
CA LEU A 206 12.72 13.46 -3.47
C LEU A 206 12.16 14.85 -3.14
N THR A 207 10.83 14.94 -3.04
CA THR A 207 10.14 16.17 -2.61
C THR A 207 10.63 16.59 -1.22
N GLN A 208 11.08 17.84 -1.11
CA GLN A 208 11.56 18.39 0.16
C GLN A 208 10.41 18.89 1.03
N MET A 209 10.52 18.65 2.34
CA MET A 209 9.60 19.15 3.36
C MET A 209 9.97 20.59 3.73
N THR A 210 9.75 21.50 2.79
CA THR A 210 10.06 22.92 2.93
C THR A 210 8.98 23.81 2.34
N PHE A 211 8.88 25.04 2.85
CA PHE A 211 7.98 26.07 2.38
C PHE A 211 8.54 27.45 2.70
N SER A 212 8.46 28.40 1.77
CA SER A 212 8.81 29.81 2.03
C SER A 212 7.54 30.65 2.11
N ASP A 213 7.32 31.32 3.24
CA ASP A 213 6.26 32.30 3.39
C ASP A 213 6.61 33.55 2.58
N LEU A 214 5.80 33.85 1.55
CA LEU A 214 6.05 34.97 0.66
C LEU A 214 5.61 36.32 1.24
N ASN A 215 4.76 36.33 2.26
CA ASN A 215 4.17 37.55 2.80
C ASN A 215 4.15 37.57 4.33
N PRO A 216 5.28 37.32 5.03
CA PRO A 216 5.34 37.50 6.48
C PRO A 216 5.17 38.98 6.83
N VAL A 217 4.47 39.26 7.93
CA VAL A 217 4.37 40.61 8.48
C VAL A 217 5.74 40.98 9.06
N LEU A 218 6.38 41.98 8.46
CA LEU A 218 7.69 42.44 8.88
C LEU A 218 7.68 42.94 10.32
N GLY A 219 8.70 42.56 11.09
CA GLY A 219 8.82 42.92 12.52
C GLY A 219 7.92 42.13 13.47
N VAL A 220 7.11 41.19 12.98
CA VAL A 220 6.28 40.30 13.80
C VAL A 220 6.91 38.91 13.89
N ASN A 221 6.99 38.37 15.10
CA ASN A 221 7.37 36.98 15.30
C ASN A 221 6.15 36.07 15.11
N HIS A 222 6.05 35.45 13.93
CA HIS A 222 4.95 34.57 13.56
C HIS A 222 5.05 33.19 14.22
N LYS A 223 3.90 32.64 14.63
CA LYS A 223 3.80 31.24 15.06
C LYS A 223 3.42 30.36 13.88
N TYR A 224 4.33 29.49 13.48
CA TYR A 224 4.08 28.53 12.42
C TYR A 224 3.70 27.14 12.94
N ARG A 225 2.85 26.45 12.18
CA ARG A 225 2.54 25.02 12.37
C ARG A 225 2.46 24.32 11.02
N VAL A 226 2.76 23.02 11.03
CA VAL A 226 2.61 22.14 9.87
C VAL A 226 1.71 20.98 10.26
N ILE A 227 0.67 20.73 9.47
CA ILE A 227 -0.26 19.60 9.65
C ILE A 227 -0.05 18.62 8.51
N ALA A 228 0.19 17.35 8.82
CA ALA A 228 0.19 16.30 7.81
C ALA A 228 -1.25 15.89 7.47
N VAL A 229 -1.51 15.64 6.20
CA VAL A 229 -2.78 15.11 5.70
C VAL A 229 -2.50 13.87 4.87
N ASN A 230 -3.18 12.77 5.17
CA ASN A 230 -3.03 11.52 4.43
C ASN A 230 -3.98 11.44 3.23
N THR A 231 -3.83 10.41 2.41
CA THR A 231 -4.57 10.28 1.14
C THR A 231 -6.06 9.93 1.33
N VAL A 232 -6.49 9.59 2.55
CA VAL A 232 -7.92 9.48 2.92
C VAL A 232 -8.48 10.78 3.50
N GLY A 233 -7.67 11.84 3.60
CA GLY A 233 -8.09 13.18 4.01
C GLY A 233 -8.04 13.44 5.52
N LEU A 234 -7.48 12.52 6.32
CA LEU A 234 -7.32 12.70 7.76
C LEU A 234 -6.09 13.55 8.07
N LYS A 235 -6.24 14.39 9.10
CA LYS A 235 -5.21 15.32 9.57
C LYS A 235 -4.48 14.72 10.77
N SER A 236 -3.19 15.04 10.94
CA SER A 236 -2.39 14.60 12.09
C SER A 236 -2.77 15.22 13.42
N GLU A 237 -3.65 16.23 13.42
CA GLU A 237 -4.15 16.83 14.65
C GLU A 237 -5.33 16.01 15.19
N LYS A 238 -5.43 15.88 16.52
CA LYS A 238 -6.64 15.35 17.14
C LYS A 238 -7.75 16.38 16.95
N ASN A 239 -8.90 15.92 16.45
CA ASN A 239 -10.15 16.69 16.50
C ASN A 239 -10.49 17.07 17.95
#